data_AF-A0A246BBU8-F1
#
_entry.id   AF-A0A246BBU8-F1
#
_cell.length_a   1.000
_cell.length_b   1.000
_cell.length_c   1.000
_cell.angle_alpha   90.00
_cell.angle_beta   90.00
_cell.angle_gamma   90.00
#
_symmetry.space_group_name_H-M   'P 1'
#
loop_
_entity.id
_entity.type
_entity.pdbx_description
1 polymer ?
#
loop_
_entity_poly.entity_id
_entity_poly.type
_entity_poly.pdbx_seq_one_letter_code
_entity_poly.pdbx_strand_id
1 'polypeptide(L)'
;MKNILVAGFALLLMNSCTKTETNSVSTENEKSTEIGLVQKPLTLKSPTGEEISVTYFSEGDMVAVKIQKAGEEEQKLSAKTVNPSGNPIFTNEEYMWELTQEGQAGKLSDKDGNVTEYN
;
A
#
# COMPACT_ATOMS: atom_id res chain seq x y z
N MET A 1 -17.99 59.56 -36.59
CA MET A 1 -18.98 58.70 -35.92
C MET A 1 -18.21 57.75 -35.02
N LYS A 2 -18.46 57.82 -33.69
CA LYS A 2 -18.05 56.80 -32.71
C LYS A 2 -18.83 55.50 -33.00
N ASN A 3 -18.20 54.37 -32.69
CA ASN A 3 -18.75 53.05 -32.31
C ASN A 3 -17.68 51.98 -32.64
N ILE A 4 -17.35 50.93 -31.89
CA ILE A 4 -17.59 50.45 -30.51
C ILE A 4 -16.74 49.14 -30.42
N LEU A 5 -16.05 48.91 -29.28
CA LEU A 5 -15.68 47.62 -28.64
C LEU A 5 -14.85 46.59 -29.47
N VAL A 6 -13.57 46.29 -29.23
CA VAL A 6 -12.81 45.85 -28.03
C VAL A 6 -13.31 44.57 -27.34
N ALA A 7 -12.35 43.64 -27.21
CA ALA A 7 -12.25 42.43 -26.39
C ALA A 7 -12.97 41.19 -26.97
N GLY A 8 -12.29 40.12 -27.38
CA GLY A 8 -11.05 39.55 -26.85
C GLY A 8 -11.39 38.14 -26.37
N PHE A 9 -11.66 37.23 -27.31
CA PHE A 9 -12.07 35.86 -27.00
C PHE A 9 -10.87 35.08 -26.44
N ALA A 10 -11.06 34.57 -25.23
CA ALA A 10 -10.12 33.71 -24.54
C ALA A 10 -9.87 32.42 -25.34
N LEU A 11 -8.60 32.10 -25.55
CA LEU A 11 -8.15 30.77 -25.95
C LEU A 11 -7.21 30.24 -24.88
N LEU A 12 -7.82 29.51 -23.94
CA LEU A 12 -7.13 28.58 -23.05
C LEU A 12 -6.57 27.44 -23.91
N LEU A 13 -5.29 27.51 -24.27
CA LEU A 13 -4.58 26.38 -24.86
C LEU A 13 -4.37 25.33 -23.77
N MET A 14 -5.15 24.25 -23.86
CA MET A 14 -4.96 23.04 -23.09
C MET A 14 -3.59 22.45 -23.44
N ASN A 15 -2.65 22.47 -22.49
CA ASN A 15 -1.47 21.62 -22.54
C ASN A 15 -1.93 20.18 -22.29
N SER A 16 -2.36 19.48 -23.35
CA SER A 16 -2.47 18.03 -23.35
C SER A 16 -1.05 17.47 -23.43
N CYS A 17 -0.57 16.95 -22.31
CA CYS A 17 0.68 16.22 -22.25
C CYS A 17 0.49 14.90 -23.02
N THR A 18 0.92 14.84 -24.27
CA THR A 18 0.91 13.60 -25.03
C THR A 18 2.07 12.73 -24.56
N LYS A 19 1.79 11.72 -23.74
CA LYS A 19 2.75 10.67 -23.39
C LYS A 19 2.95 9.80 -24.63
N THR A 20 4.11 9.92 -25.25
CA THR A 20 4.53 9.05 -26.36
C THR A 20 4.79 7.64 -25.81
N GLU A 21 3.99 6.67 -26.23
CA GLU A 21 4.28 5.26 -25.99
C GLU A 21 5.22 4.73 -27.06
N THR A 22 6.45 4.42 -26.66
CA THR A 22 7.37 3.62 -27.47
C THR A 22 7.05 2.15 -27.24
N ASN A 23 6.48 1.52 -28.26
CA ASN A 23 6.32 0.08 -28.35
C ASN A 23 7.72 -0.55 -28.42
N SER A 24 8.15 -1.22 -27.34
CA SER A 24 9.26 -2.15 -27.38
C SER A 24 8.73 -3.51 -26.95
N VAL A 25 8.61 -4.40 -27.94
CA VAL A 25 8.45 -5.84 -27.71
C VAL A 25 9.73 -6.32 -27.03
N SER A 26 9.60 -6.79 -25.80
CA SER A 26 10.62 -7.60 -25.14
C SER A 26 9.93 -8.80 -24.48
N THR A 27 10.31 -9.94 -25.04
CA THR A 27 10.30 -11.33 -24.55
C THR A 27 10.09 -11.50 -23.05
N GLU A 28 9.27 -12.52 -22.72
CA GLU A 28 8.96 -13.05 -21.39
C GLU A 28 10.09 -12.86 -20.37
N ASN A 29 9.79 -12.14 -19.29
CA ASN A 29 10.57 -12.12 -18.07
C ASN A 29 9.58 -12.32 -16.92
N GLU A 30 9.93 -13.19 -15.98
CA GLU A 30 9.21 -13.37 -14.72
C GLU A 30 8.77 -12.01 -14.19
N LYS A 31 7.50 -11.88 -13.81
CA LYS A 31 6.96 -10.66 -13.22
C LYS A 31 7.64 -10.45 -11.86
N SER A 32 8.85 -9.91 -11.88
CA SER A 32 9.53 -9.37 -10.72
C SER A 32 8.73 -8.16 -10.29
N THR A 33 7.79 -8.37 -9.37
CA THR A 33 7.00 -7.28 -8.82
C THR A 33 7.97 -6.31 -8.14
N GLU A 34 8.06 -5.09 -8.67
CA GLU A 34 8.99 -4.08 -8.18
C GLU A 34 8.60 -3.67 -6.74
N ILE A 35 9.55 -3.75 -5.81
CA ILE A 35 9.38 -3.21 -4.47
C ILE A 35 9.65 -1.71 -4.54
N GLY A 36 8.63 -0.91 -4.24
CA GLY A 36 8.69 0.56 -4.26
C GLY A 36 8.92 1.19 -2.88
N LEU A 37 8.15 2.21 -2.53
CA LEU A 37 8.30 2.99 -1.29
C LEU A 37 8.14 2.10 -0.05
N VAL A 38 9.20 2.00 0.75
CA VAL A 38 9.21 1.27 2.04
C VAL A 38 9.07 2.26 3.19
N GLN A 39 8.11 2.04 4.08
CA GLN A 39 7.91 2.85 5.27
C GLN A 39 8.88 2.47 6.39
N LYS A 40 9.02 3.34 7.39
CA LYS A 40 9.79 2.99 8.60
C LYS A 40 9.06 1.87 9.36
N PRO A 41 9.78 0.87 9.90
CA PRO A 41 9.16 -0.16 10.72
C PRO A 41 8.49 0.42 11.97
N LEU A 42 7.31 -0.11 12.29
CA LEU A 42 6.60 0.12 13.55
C LEU A 42 6.87 -1.06 14.47
N THR A 43 7.31 -0.79 15.70
CA THR A 43 7.40 -1.81 16.74
C THR A 43 6.20 -1.69 17.65
N LEU A 44 5.37 -2.73 17.68
CA LEU A 44 4.14 -2.77 18.46
C LEU A 44 4.24 -3.84 19.55
N LYS A 45 3.45 -3.69 20.62
CA LYS A 45 3.43 -4.63 21.74
C LYS A 45 2.03 -5.21 21.95
N SER A 46 2.00 -6.49 22.26
CA SER A 46 0.78 -7.12 22.76
C SER A 46 0.58 -6.79 24.25
N PRO A 47 -0.63 -7.03 24.81
CA PRO A 47 -0.86 -6.94 26.25
C PRO A 47 0.03 -7.87 27.09
N THR A 48 0.55 -8.96 26.52
CA THR A 48 1.46 -9.90 27.19
C THR A 48 2.93 -9.46 27.11
N GLY A 49 3.22 -8.37 26.39
CA GLY A 49 4.58 -7.83 26.21
C GLY A 49 5.33 -8.42 25.02
N GLU A 50 4.69 -9.24 24.19
CA GLU A 50 5.28 -9.72 22.95
C GLU A 50 5.45 -8.57 21.95
N GLU A 51 6.58 -8.53 21.26
CA GLU A 51 6.88 -7.50 20.27
C GLU A 51 6.72 -8.03 18.84
N ILE A 52 6.21 -7.16 17.97
CA ILE A 52 6.15 -7.37 16.53
C ILE A 52 6.66 -6.13 15.80
N SER A 53 7.48 -6.33 14.76
CA SER A 53 7.84 -5.29 13.80
C SER A 53 6.94 -5.37 12.58
N VAL A 54 6.41 -4.23 12.13
CA VAL A 54 5.49 -4.11 11.01
C VAL A 54 6.02 -3.07 10.03
N THR A 55 6.26 -3.46 8.78
CA THR A 55 6.80 -2.57 7.74
C THR A 55 5.92 -2.60 6.50
N TYR A 56 5.29 -1.48 6.20
CA TYR A 56 4.47 -1.33 4.99
C TYR A 56 5.31 -0.90 3.80
N PHE A 57 4.99 -1.42 2.61
CA PHE A 57 5.67 -1.04 1.38
C PHE A 57 4.76 -1.21 0.17
N SER A 58 5.09 -0.55 -0.94
CA SER A 58 4.43 -0.81 -2.23
C SER A 58 5.10 -1.98 -2.95
N GLU A 59 4.30 -2.89 -3.49
CA GLU A 59 4.71 -4.00 -4.33
C GLU A 59 3.93 -3.92 -5.66
N GLY A 60 4.57 -3.35 -6.68
CA GLY A 60 3.87 -2.88 -7.88
C GLY A 60 2.81 -1.84 -7.54
N ASP A 61 1.57 -2.07 -7.99
CA ASP A 61 0.43 -1.18 -7.75
C ASP A 61 -0.31 -1.46 -6.42
N MET A 62 0.19 -2.42 -5.62
CA MET A 62 -0.44 -2.84 -4.36
C MET A 62 0.38 -2.42 -3.14
N VAL A 63 -0.29 -2.37 -1.99
CA VAL A 63 0.39 -2.28 -0.69
C VAL A 63 0.58 -3.69 -0.12
N ALA A 64 1.74 -3.92 0.45
CA ALA A 64 2.09 -5.15 1.17
C ALA A 64 2.67 -4.79 2.54
N VAL A 65 2.76 -5.80 3.41
CA VAL A 65 3.33 -5.66 4.74
C VAL A 65 4.30 -6.79 5.03
N LYS A 66 5.41 -6.44 5.68
CA LYS A 66 6.31 -7.39 6.34
C LYS A 66 6.02 -7.35 7.83
N ILE A 67 5.79 -8.52 8.42
CA ILE A 67 5.68 -8.68 9.87
C ILE A 67 6.83 -9.53 10.38
N GLN A 68 7.33 -9.23 11.57
CA GLN A 68 8.36 -10.04 12.22
C GLN A 68 8.13 -10.05 13.73
N LYS A 69 7.77 -11.22 14.28
CA LYS A 69 7.76 -11.44 15.72
C LYS A 69 9.18 -11.60 16.25
N ALA A 70 9.40 -11.27 17.52
CA ALA A 70 10.70 -11.41 18.15
C ALA A 70 11.22 -12.86 18.08
N GLY A 71 12.35 -13.07 17.41
CA GLY A 71 12.97 -14.39 17.25
C GLY A 71 12.40 -15.26 16.13
N GLU A 72 11.44 -14.76 15.36
CA GLU A 72 10.86 -15.46 14.21
C GLU A 72 11.33 -14.85 12.87
N GLU A 73 11.17 -15.61 11.79
CA GLU A 73 11.46 -15.14 10.43
C GLU A 73 10.44 -14.09 9.98
N GLU A 74 10.91 -13.13 9.18
CA GLU A 74 10.04 -12.13 8.56
C GLU A 74 9.05 -12.80 7.61
N GLN A 75 7.78 -12.40 7.70
CA GLN A 75 6.70 -12.86 6.84
C GLN A 75 6.19 -11.71 5.98
N LYS A 76 6.18 -11.91 4.65
CA LYS A 76 5.53 -10.99 3.71
C LYS A 76 4.07 -11.37 3.53
N LEU A 77 3.18 -10.40 3.73
CA LEU A 77 1.74 -10.53 3.52
C LEU A 77 1.30 -9.53 2.44
N SER A 78 0.44 -9.98 1.54
CA SER A 78 -0.11 -9.13 0.47
C SER A 78 -1.52 -8.69 0.83
N ALA A 79 -1.90 -7.47 0.43
CA ALA A 79 -3.27 -7.00 0.60
C ALA A 79 -4.26 -7.91 -0.14
N LYS A 80 -5.38 -8.25 0.51
CA LYS A 80 -6.41 -9.12 -0.06
C LYS A 80 -7.79 -8.48 -0.11
N THR A 81 -8.15 -7.73 0.93
CA THR A 81 -9.44 -7.04 1.02
C THR A 81 -9.35 -5.90 2.05
N VAL A 82 -10.48 -5.29 2.37
CA VAL A 82 -10.65 -4.36 3.49
C VAL A 82 -11.64 -4.91 4.52
N ASN A 83 -11.49 -4.51 5.78
CA ASN A 83 -12.44 -4.78 6.84
C ASN A 83 -13.66 -3.83 6.75
N PRO A 84 -14.71 -3.99 7.59
CA PRO A 84 -15.89 -3.11 7.57
C PRO A 84 -15.63 -1.63 7.82
N SER A 85 -14.49 -1.30 8.46
CA SER A 85 -14.05 0.08 8.69
C SER A 85 -13.27 0.66 7.51
N GLY A 86 -13.04 -0.11 6.45
CA GLY A 86 -12.27 0.29 5.28
C GLY A 86 -10.76 0.11 5.42
N ASN A 87 -10.27 -0.51 6.50
CA ASN A 87 -8.85 -0.75 6.68
C ASN A 87 -8.40 -1.99 5.90
N PRO A 88 -7.20 -1.99 5.30
CA PRO A 88 -6.69 -3.16 4.57
C PRO A 88 -6.48 -4.38 5.47
N ILE A 89 -6.76 -5.55 4.89
CA ILE A 89 -6.42 -6.87 5.43
C ILE A 89 -5.36 -7.49 4.52
N PHE A 90 -4.26 -7.91 5.12
CA PHE A 90 -3.14 -8.56 4.46
C PHE A 90 -3.07 -10.02 4.89
N THR A 91 -2.64 -10.91 3.99
CA THR A 91 -2.52 -12.33 4.35
C THR A 91 -1.45 -13.04 3.52
N ASN A 92 -0.92 -14.11 4.10
CA ASN A 92 -0.20 -15.18 3.42
C ASN A 92 -0.78 -16.53 3.89
N GLU A 93 -0.04 -17.63 3.73
CA GLU A 93 -0.51 -18.97 4.13
C GLU A 93 -0.58 -19.16 5.65
N GLU A 94 0.24 -18.44 6.41
CA GLU A 94 0.41 -18.63 7.86
C GLU A 94 -0.34 -17.58 8.69
N TYR A 95 -0.51 -16.37 8.14
CA TYR A 95 -0.96 -15.21 8.90
C TYR A 95 -1.94 -14.33 8.14
N MET A 96 -2.77 -13.64 8.93
CA MET A 96 -3.59 -12.52 8.51
C MET A 96 -3.32 -11.31 9.41
N TRP A 97 -2.96 -10.18 8.80
CA TRP A 97 -2.76 -8.90 9.48
C TRP A 97 -3.90 -7.95 9.12
N GLU A 98 -4.66 -7.51 10.11
CA GLU A 98 -5.71 -6.51 9.97
C GLU A 98 -5.26 -5.18 10.59
N LEU A 99 -5.22 -4.12 9.78
CA LEU A 99 -4.93 -2.79 10.29
C LEU A 99 -6.04 -2.30 11.23
N THR A 100 -5.63 -1.72 12.36
CA THR A 100 -6.51 -0.93 13.22
C THR A 100 -5.91 0.46 13.42
N GLN A 101 -6.70 1.39 13.94
CA GLN A 101 -6.27 2.75 14.34
C GLN A 101 -5.32 3.44 13.34
N GLU A 102 -5.76 3.64 12.10
CA GLU A 102 -5.02 4.40 11.07
C GLU A 102 -3.57 3.91 10.83
N GLY A 103 -3.30 2.62 11.06
CA GLY A 103 -2.00 2.01 10.80
C GLY A 103 -1.02 2.09 11.97
N GLN A 104 -1.46 2.55 13.13
CA GLN A 104 -0.67 2.55 14.37
C GLN A 104 -0.86 1.29 15.20
N ALA A 105 -1.85 0.46 14.87
CA ALA A 105 -2.14 -0.78 15.57
C ALA A 105 -2.64 -1.86 14.60
N GLY A 106 -2.76 -3.10 15.09
CA GLY A 106 -3.35 -4.16 14.28
C GLY A 106 -3.64 -5.44 15.04
N LYS A 107 -4.32 -6.35 14.35
CA LYS A 107 -4.61 -7.70 14.83
C LYS A 107 -3.91 -8.71 13.92
N LEU A 108 -3.14 -9.61 14.54
CA LEU A 108 -2.54 -10.74 13.85
C LEU A 108 -3.35 -11.99 14.17
N SER A 109 -3.84 -12.67 13.14
CA SER A 109 -4.42 -14.01 13.26
C SER A 109 -3.46 -15.03 12.65
N ASP A 110 -3.24 -16.15 13.33
CA ASP A 110 -2.51 -17.28 12.75
C ASP A 110 -3.44 -18.25 12.00
N LYS A 111 -2.86 -19.23 11.29
CA LYS A 111 -3.58 -20.27 10.57
C LYS A 111 -4.49 -21.15 11.44
N ASP A 112 -4.23 -21.21 12.74
CA ASP A 112 -5.02 -21.99 13.71
C ASP A 112 -6.19 -21.17 14.28
N GLY A 113 -6.28 -19.89 13.89
CA GLY A 113 -7.35 -18.96 14.28
C GLY A 113 -7.09 -18.24 15.61
N ASN A 114 -5.89 -18.35 16.18
CA ASN A 114 -5.54 -17.55 17.36
C ASN A 114 -5.31 -16.10 16.94
N VAL A 115 -5.80 -15.17 17.77
CA VAL A 115 -5.73 -13.74 17.48
C VAL A 115 -4.96 -13.01 18.57
N THR A 116 -3.99 -12.19 18.16
CA THR A 116 -3.22 -11.30 19.04
C THR A 116 -3.39 -9.86 18.59
N GLU A 117 -3.72 -8.97 19.52
CA GLU A 117 -3.79 -7.53 19.27
C GLU A 117 -2.46 -6.86 19.63
N TYR A 118 -2.03 -5.90 18.81
CA TYR A 118 -0.80 -5.14 18.99
C TYR A 118 -1.08 -3.64 18.87
N ASN A 119 -0.53 -2.86 19.80
CA ASN A 119 -0.61 -1.38 19.85
C ASN A 119 0.74 -0.75 20.22
#